data_AF-A0A953VJT1-F1
#
_entry.id   AF-A0A953VJT1-F1
#
_cell.length_a   1.000
_cell.length_b   1.000
_cell.length_c   1.000
_cell.angle_alpha   90.00
_cell.angle_beta   90.00
_cell.angle_gamma   90.00
#
_symmetry.space_group_name_H-M   'P 1'
#
loop_
_entity.id
_entity.type
_entity.pdbx_description
1 polymer ?
#
loop_
_entity_poly.entity_id
_entity_poly.type
_entity_poly.pdbx_seq_one_letter_code
_entity_poly.pdbx_strand_id
1 'polypeptide(L)'
;MLDERDVVARVRRVRLAELRLWVHEGWIRPARGAGGPVFDELDVARIRLVCDLRKEMSLPVDAVPVVLSLLDQIHGLRRELRGLAEAVDEQPGETRQAIIAALKARLPERT
;
A
#
# COMPACT_ATOMS: atom_id res chain seq x y z
N MET A 1 -6.43 -16.28 0.11
CA MET A 1 -6.85 -15.88 1.45
C MET A 1 -6.16 -16.81 2.43
N LEU A 2 -5.43 -16.25 3.38
CA LEU A 2 -4.51 -16.94 4.30
C LEU A 2 -4.95 -16.69 5.73
N ASP A 3 -4.83 -17.67 6.62
CA ASP A 3 -4.99 -17.44 8.05
C ASP A 3 -3.68 -16.95 8.72
N GLU A 4 -3.70 -16.69 10.03
CA GLU A 4 -2.51 -16.23 10.75
C GLU A 4 -1.35 -17.23 10.72
N ARG A 5 -1.65 -18.54 10.71
CA ARG A 5 -0.63 -19.60 10.70
C ARG A 5 0.02 -19.70 9.32
N ASP A 6 -0.78 -19.62 8.26
CA ASP A 6 -0.32 -19.56 6.88
C ASP A 6 0.63 -18.37 6.66
N VAL A 7 0.26 -17.20 7.18
CA VAL A 7 1.07 -15.98 7.08
C VAL A 7 2.42 -16.15 7.77
N VAL A 8 2.45 -16.66 9.00
CA VAL A 8 3.70 -16.88 9.75
C VAL A 8 4.57 -17.95 9.07
N ALA A 9 3.97 -18.99 8.49
CA ALA A 9 4.70 -20.00 7.72
C ALA A 9 5.32 -19.41 6.44
N ARG A 10 4.61 -18.50 5.75
CA ARG A 10 5.06 -17.83 4.52
C ARG A 10 6.05 -16.69 4.78
N VAL A 11 5.91 -15.99 5.90
CA VAL A 11 6.78 -14.90 6.33
C VAL A 11 7.50 -15.33 7.60
N ARG A 12 8.54 -16.15 7.45
CA ARG A 12 9.33 -16.72 8.56
C ARG A 12 9.98 -15.68 9.50
N ARG A 13 9.97 -14.41 9.09
CA ARG A 13 10.48 -13.27 9.85
C ARG A 13 9.44 -12.66 10.79
N VAL A 14 8.18 -13.13 10.87
CA VAL A 14 7.19 -12.63 11.84
C VAL A 14 6.69 -13.77 12.74
N ARG A 15 6.53 -13.51 14.03
CA ARG A 15 5.88 -14.44 14.97
C ARG A 15 4.40 -14.10 15.13
N LEU A 16 3.59 -15.09 15.52
CA LEU A 16 2.15 -14.92 15.70
C LEU A 16 1.78 -13.78 16.66
N ALA A 17 2.53 -13.62 17.75
CA ALA A 17 2.31 -12.52 18.70
C ALA A 17 2.60 -11.14 18.09
N GLU A 18 3.64 -11.04 17.24
CA GLU A 18 3.98 -9.79 16.55
C GLU A 18 2.93 -9.46 15.49
N LEU A 19 2.49 -10.46 14.72
CA LEU A 19 1.42 -10.29 13.73
C LEU A 19 0.13 -9.79 14.39
N ARG A 20 -0.29 -10.40 15.50
CA ARG A 20 -1.48 -9.98 16.26
C ARG A 20 -1.35 -8.58 16.81
N LEU A 21 -0.16 -8.23 17.33
CA LEU A 21 0.12 -6.86 17.78
C LEU A 21 -0.02 -5.87 16.61
N TRP A 22 0.56 -6.17 15.45
CA TRP A 22 0.46 -5.27 14.29
C TRP A 22 -0.96 -5.13 13.76
N VAL A 23 -1.77 -6.18 13.86
CA VAL A 23 -3.21 -6.10 13.54
C VAL A 23 -3.95 -5.25 14.58
N HIS A 24 -3.64 -5.42 15.87
CA HIS A 24 -4.22 -4.63 16.96
C HIS A 24 -3.90 -3.14 16.84
N GLU A 25 -2.64 -2.79 16.56
CA GLU A 25 -2.17 -1.42 16.31
C GLU A 25 -2.64 -0.87 14.95
N GLY A 26 -3.35 -1.68 14.16
CA GLY A 26 -3.92 -1.29 12.87
C GLY A 26 -2.88 -1.08 11.76
N TRP A 27 -1.65 -1.57 11.95
CA TRP A 27 -0.58 -1.53 10.95
C TRP A 27 -0.89 -2.45 9.77
N ILE A 28 -1.52 -3.60 10.06
CA ILE A 28 -2.06 -4.55 9.08
C ILE A 28 -3.57 -4.63 9.32
N ARG A 29 -4.37 -4.57 8.27
CA ARG A 29 -5.84 -4.51 8.36
C ARG A 29 -6.46 -5.62 7.51
N PRO A 30 -6.30 -6.88 7.92
CA PRO A 30 -6.85 -8.01 7.18
C PRO A 30 -8.37 -7.99 7.20
N ALA A 31 -8.99 -8.69 6.26
CA ALA A 31 -10.42 -8.92 6.27
C ALA A 31 -10.83 -9.78 7.48
N ARG A 32 -12.10 -9.68 7.90
CA ARG A 32 -12.66 -10.56 8.94
C ARG A 32 -13.40 -11.73 8.29
N GLY A 33 -12.92 -12.95 8.52
CA GLY A 33 -13.60 -14.18 8.15
C GLY A 33 -14.29 -14.85 9.35
N ALA A 34 -14.99 -15.96 9.08
CA ALA A 34 -15.73 -16.71 10.11
C ALA A 34 -14.83 -17.26 11.24
N GLY A 35 -13.56 -17.56 10.94
CA GLY A 35 -12.59 -18.10 11.91
C GLY A 35 -11.58 -17.09 12.45
N GLY A 36 -11.72 -15.80 12.13
CA GLY A 36 -10.78 -14.75 12.52
C GLY A 36 -10.23 -13.94 11.33
N PRO A 37 -9.09 -13.25 11.52
CA PRO A 37 -8.45 -12.45 10.47
C PRO A 37 -8.06 -13.30 9.26
N VAL A 38 -8.35 -12.79 8.06
CA VAL A 38 -8.01 -13.41 6.78
C VAL A 38 -7.20 -12.43 5.95
N PHE A 39 -6.00 -12.87 5.58
CA PHE A 39 -4.99 -12.05 4.91
C PHE A 39 -4.98 -12.34 3.41
N ASP A 40 -4.78 -11.29 2.61
CA ASP A 40 -4.51 -11.41 1.18
C ASP A 40 -3.02 -11.22 0.86
N GLU A 41 -2.65 -11.22 -0.43
CA GLU A 41 -1.26 -11.01 -0.82
C GLU A 41 -0.77 -9.58 -0.56
N LEU A 42 -1.67 -8.58 -0.53
CA LEU A 42 -1.32 -7.20 -0.19
C LEU A 42 -0.95 -7.10 1.30
N ASP A 43 -1.71 -7.77 2.16
CA ASP A 43 -1.38 -7.89 3.59
C ASP A 43 -0.02 -8.57 3.77
N VAL A 44 0.25 -9.67 3.07
CA VAL A 44 1.55 -10.37 3.14
C VAL A 44 2.70 -9.45 2.70
N ALA A 45 2.52 -8.69 1.63
CA ALA A 45 3.51 -7.71 1.18
C ALA A 45 3.75 -6.63 2.25
N ARG A 46 2.69 -6.14 2.90
CA ARG A 46 2.76 -5.16 3.98
C ARG A 46 3.46 -5.71 5.23
N ILE A 47 3.23 -6.97 5.59
CA ILE A 47 3.91 -7.66 6.70
C ILE A 47 5.41 -7.78 6.43
N ARG A 48 5.81 -8.11 5.19
CA ARG A 48 7.22 -8.15 4.79
C ARG A 48 7.88 -6.77 4.91
N LEU A 49 7.20 -5.73 4.43
CA LEU A 49 7.66 -4.35 4.59
C LEU A 49 7.86 -3.97 6.07
N VAL A 50 6.90 -4.28 6.95
CA VAL A 50 7.06 -4.01 8.39
C VAL A 50 8.27 -4.77 8.96
N CYS A 51 8.52 -6.00 8.52
CA CYS A 51 9.75 -6.72 8.86
C CYS A 51 11.00 -5.97 8.40
N ASP A 52 11.03 -5.47 7.16
CA ASP A 52 12.18 -4.75 6.59
C ASP A 52 12.45 -3.45 7.38
N LEU A 53 11.40 -2.66 7.63
CA LEU A 53 11.49 -1.43 8.42
C LEU A 53 12.06 -1.70 9.82
N ARG A 54 11.58 -2.76 10.50
CA ARG A 54 11.97 -3.06 11.88
C ARG A 54 13.32 -3.77 12.00
N LYS A 55 13.64 -4.68 11.08
CA LYS A 55 14.77 -5.62 11.23
C LYS A 55 15.98 -5.25 10.39
N GLU A 56 15.76 -4.67 9.21
CA GLU A 56 16.86 -4.29 8.31
C GLU A 56 17.21 -2.82 8.47
N MET A 57 16.20 -1.96 8.57
CA MET A 57 16.40 -0.50 8.73
C MET A 57 16.48 -0.08 10.20
N SER A 58 16.31 -1.01 11.15
CA SER A 58 16.35 -0.78 12.60
C SER A 58 15.49 0.40 13.06
N LEU A 59 14.36 0.65 12.40
CA LEU A 59 13.48 1.75 12.75
C LEU A 59 12.86 1.52 14.14
N PRO A 60 12.79 2.58 14.97
CA PRO A 60 12.08 2.47 16.22
C PRO A 60 10.58 2.20 16.00
N VAL A 61 9.94 1.58 16.98
CA VAL A 61 8.59 1.00 16.83
C VAL A 61 7.53 2.07 16.54
N ASP A 62 7.71 3.26 17.10
CA ASP A 62 6.86 4.45 16.93
C ASP A 62 7.04 5.15 15.57
N ALA A 63 8.15 4.91 14.87
CA ALA A 63 8.38 5.42 13.52
C ALA A 63 7.63 4.61 12.45
N VAL A 64 7.36 3.32 12.70
CA VAL A 64 6.70 2.43 11.73
C VAL A 64 5.32 2.94 11.28
N PRO A 65 4.39 3.34 12.18
CA PRO A 65 3.09 3.89 11.77
C PRO A 65 3.21 5.08 10.81
N VAL A 66 4.19 5.95 11.05
CA VAL A 66 4.41 7.14 10.22
C VAL A 66 4.84 6.72 8.81
N VAL A 67 5.83 5.84 8.68
CA VAL A 67 6.27 5.34 7.37
C VAL A 67 5.15 4.61 6.63
N LEU A 68 4.38 3.76 7.32
CA LEU A 68 3.23 3.09 6.72
C LEU A 68 2.18 4.09 6.23
N SER A 69 1.88 5.14 7.00
CA SER A 69 0.93 6.18 6.59
C SER A 69 1.39 6.94 5.35
N LEU A 70 2.70 7.22 5.22
CA LEU A 70 3.26 7.90 4.05
C LEU A 70 3.19 7.01 2.80
N LEU A 71 3.46 5.71 2.94
CA LEU A 71 3.30 4.76 1.85
C LEU A 71 1.83 4.64 1.44
N ASP A 72 0.90 4.60 2.39
CA ASP A 72 -0.53 4.60 2.10
C ASP A 72 -0.97 5.84 1.35
N GLN A 73 -0.45 7.02 1.73
CA GLN A 73 -0.70 8.28 1.02
C GLN A 73 -0.18 8.23 -0.42
N ILE A 74 1.04 7.73 -0.65
CA ILE A 74 1.60 7.58 -2.00
C ILE A 74 0.77 6.61 -2.84
N HIS A 75 0.35 5.48 -2.26
CA HIS A 75 -0.50 4.52 -2.96
C HIS A 75 -1.89 5.09 -3.24
N GLY A 76 -2.45 5.88 -2.33
CA GLY A 76 -3.70 6.63 -2.52
C GLY A 76 -3.59 7.58 -3.71
N LEU A 77 -2.57 8.45 -3.70
CA LEU A 77 -2.32 9.40 -4.78
C LEU A 77 -2.11 8.69 -6.13
N ARG A 78 -1.36 7.58 -6.16
CA ARG A 78 -1.18 6.78 -7.38
C ARG A 78 -2.49 6.20 -7.90
N ARG A 79 -3.41 5.80 -7.02
CA ARG A 79 -4.73 5.32 -7.42
C ARG A 79 -5.59 6.45 -7.99
N GLU A 80 -5.61 7.60 -7.33
CA GLU A 80 -6.35 8.78 -7.80
C GLU A 80 -5.85 9.25 -9.18
N LEU A 81 -4.53 9.32 -9.36
CA LEU A 81 -3.93 9.68 -10.65
C LEU A 81 -4.25 8.65 -11.75
N ARG A 82 -4.29 7.34 -11.43
CA ARG A 82 -4.73 6.32 -12.39
C ARG A 82 -6.19 6.49 -12.77
N GLY A 83 -7.09 6.70 -11.80
CA GLY A 83 -8.51 6.94 -12.07
C GLY A 83 -8.72 8.20 -12.90
N LEU A 84 -7.96 9.26 -12.65
CA LEU A 84 -7.98 10.47 -13.47
C LEU A 84 -7.50 10.18 -14.91
N ALA A 85 -6.41 9.43 -15.07
CA ALA A 85 -5.90 9.06 -16.40
C ALA A 85 -6.93 8.22 -17.17
N GLU A 86 -7.55 7.24 -16.52
CA GLU A 86 -8.62 6.41 -17.10
C GLU A 86 -9.82 7.27 -17.53
N ALA A 87 -10.29 8.19 -16.68
CA ALA A 87 -11.39 9.10 -17.02
C ALA A 87 -11.06 10.06 -18.20
N VAL A 88 -9.79 10.45 -18.34
CA VAL A 88 -9.30 11.24 -19.49
C VAL A 88 -9.24 10.40 -20.76
N ASP A 89 -8.83 9.14 -20.66
CA ASP A 89 -8.76 8.21 -21.79
C ASP A 89 -10.16 7.87 -22.35
N GLU A 90 -11.18 7.85 -21.50
CA GLU A 90 -12.59 7.68 -21.88
C GLU A 90 -13.20 8.90 -22.61
N GLN A 91 -12.52 10.05 -22.64
CA GLN A 91 -13.02 11.25 -23.32
C GLN A 91 -12.91 11.16 -24.86
N PRO A 92 -13.76 11.90 -25.60
CA PRO A 92 -13.60 12.09 -27.03
C PRO A 92 -12.18 12.57 -27.40
N GLY A 93 -11.69 12.13 -28.56
CA GLY A 93 -10.30 12.35 -28.99
C GLY A 93 -9.83 13.80 -28.95
N GLU A 94 -10.68 14.73 -29.37
CA GLU A 94 -10.39 16.18 -29.34
C GLU A 94 -10.20 16.71 -27.91
N THR A 95 -11.07 16.28 -26.98
CA THR A 95 -10.99 16.68 -25.57
C THR A 95 -9.74 16.09 -24.91
N ARG A 96 -9.44 14.82 -25.16
CA ARG A 96 -8.22 14.17 -24.66
C ARG A 96 -6.96 14.87 -25.17
N GLN A 97 -6.90 15.23 -26.45
CA GLN A 97 -5.79 15.97 -27.04
C GLN A 97 -5.61 17.35 -26.42
N ALA A 98 -6.70 18.08 -26.19
CA ALA A 98 -6.67 19.39 -25.52
C ALA A 98 -6.12 19.27 -24.09
N ILE A 99 -6.54 18.26 -23.33
CA ILE A 99 -6.05 17.99 -21.97
C ILE A 99 -4.54 17.68 -21.98
N ILE A 100 -4.07 16.82 -22.89
CA ILE A 100 -2.64 16.47 -23.01
C ILE A 100 -1.80 17.70 -23.37
N ALA A 101 -2.27 18.54 -24.30
CA ALA A 101 -1.57 19.77 -24.68
C ALA A 101 -1.47 20.74 -23.49
N ALA A 102 -2.55 20.94 -22.74
CA ALA A 102 -2.55 21.79 -21.55
C ALA A 102 -1.64 21.24 -20.43
N LEU A 103 -1.58 19.91 -20.25
CA LEU A 103 -0.71 19.26 -19.28
C LEU A 103 0.77 19.47 -19.62
N LYS A 104 1.16 19.26 -20.89
CA LYS A 104 2.54 19.51 -21.37
C LYS A 104 2.98 20.96 -21.17
N ALA A 105 2.08 21.92 -21.39
CA ALA A 105 2.38 23.33 -21.16
C ALA A 105 2.64 23.68 -19.68
N ARG A 106 2.10 22.88 -18.74
CA ARG A 106 2.24 23.09 -17.28
C ARG A 106 3.38 22.31 -16.63
N LEU A 107 3.83 21.23 -17.27
CA LEU A 107 4.98 20.43 -16.84
C LEU A 107 6.18 20.78 -17.74
N PRO A 108 6.87 21.92 -17.52
CA PRO A 108 8.15 22.12 -18.18
C PRO A 108 9.08 20.99 -17.75
N GLU A 109 9.80 20.40 -18.72
CA GLU A 109 10.76 19.34 -18.46
C GLU A 109 11.68 19.77 -17.31
N ARG A 110 11.67 19.02 -16.21
CA ARG A 110 12.61 19.22 -15.11
C ARG A 110 14.00 18.91 -15.67
N THR A 111 14.71 19.97 -16.07
CA THR A 111 16.13 19.96 -16.43
C THR A 111 16.97 19.63 -15.20
#